data_AF-A0A957T6Q7-F1
#
_entry.id   AF-A0A957T6Q7-F1
#
_cell.length_a   1.000
_cell.length_b   1.000
_cell.length_c   1.000
_cell.angle_alpha   90.00
_cell.angle_beta   90.00
_cell.angle_gamma   90.00
#
_symmetry.space_group_name_H-M   'P 1'
#
loop_
_entity.id
_entity.type
_entity.pdbx_description
1 polymer ?
#
loop_
_entity_poly.entity_id
_entity_poly.type
_entity_poly.pdbx_seq_one_letter_code
_entity_poly.pdbx_strand_id
1 'polypeptide(L)'
;METAQIRSLPAFAATLRRIDRAKLPASLVTELLDQPVVPAYQIEEGDFEKEVASATHTIAMVADKLRRLATAYGEWRHFDAPAFFDLYPAQVALLLSVSERVSTVHVGFYADLLLPSFQRMEQYWAQEFVPAYQAGYPFTERTDQQSSFTRHFFEIEQPKLIAYWERTTAVVQATRAELSDDIGFLATAGGSEERAQWQPLWPQRPALGLPEDMLPPLENIPTLTLSTSFPLPAHRQPGRLRRLRRQWARKNWRQRR
;
A
#
# COMPACT_ATOMS: atom_id res chain seq x y z
N MET A 1 -15.34 -10.24 -7.11
CA MET A 1 -13.99 -9.62 -7.06
C MET A 1 -14.14 -8.37 -6.24
N GLU A 2 -13.58 -8.33 -5.03
CA GLU A 2 -13.43 -7.08 -4.30
C GLU A 2 -12.66 -6.09 -5.18
N THR A 3 -13.13 -4.85 -5.24
CA THR A 3 -12.37 -3.73 -5.78
C THR A 3 -11.09 -3.62 -4.98
N ALA A 4 -9.97 -3.90 -5.63
CA ALA A 4 -8.67 -3.86 -4.99
C ALA A 4 -8.39 -2.41 -4.58
N GLN A 5 -8.14 -2.18 -3.28
CA GLN A 5 -7.97 -0.83 -2.74
C GLN A 5 -6.62 -0.24 -3.16
N ILE A 6 -6.62 1.02 -3.54
CA ILE A 6 -5.45 1.75 -4.03
C ILE A 6 -4.67 2.34 -2.86
N ARG A 7 -3.99 1.46 -2.13
CA ARG A 7 -3.24 1.82 -0.92
C ARG A 7 -1.76 2.10 -1.18
N SER A 8 -1.27 1.77 -2.38
CA SER A 8 0.15 1.82 -2.75
C SER A 8 0.35 2.23 -4.21
N LEU A 9 1.56 2.65 -4.58
CA LEU A 9 1.89 2.90 -6.00
C LEU A 9 1.72 1.67 -6.90
N PRO A 10 2.15 0.45 -6.50
CA PRO A 10 1.84 -0.77 -7.25
C PRO A 10 0.33 -1.01 -7.43
N ALA A 11 -0.47 -0.80 -6.39
CA ALA A 11 -1.93 -0.93 -6.46
C ALA A 11 -2.57 0.12 -7.38
N PHE A 12 -2.06 1.35 -7.36
CA PHE A 12 -2.49 2.44 -8.23
C PHE A 12 -2.22 2.09 -9.70
N ALA A 13 -0.99 1.70 -10.04
CA ALA A 13 -0.61 1.33 -11.40
C ALA A 13 -1.39 0.09 -11.89
N ALA A 14 -1.59 -0.91 -11.03
CA ALA A 14 -2.42 -2.07 -11.33
C ALA A 14 -3.87 -1.68 -11.66
N THR A 15 -4.40 -0.68 -10.97
CA THR A 15 -5.76 -0.16 -11.21
C THR A 15 -5.83 0.64 -12.51
N LEU A 16 -4.84 1.49 -12.79
CA LEU A 16 -4.75 2.22 -14.05
C LEU A 16 -4.78 1.28 -15.25
N ARG A 17 -4.01 0.19 -15.23
CA ARG A 17 -3.98 -0.82 -16.32
C ARG A 17 -5.37 -1.37 -16.68
N ARG A 18 -6.34 -1.26 -15.78
CA ARG A 18 -7.70 -1.80 -15.91
C ARG A 18 -8.78 -0.73 -15.77
N ILE A 19 -8.44 0.54 -15.99
CA ILE A 19 -9.37 1.68 -15.86
C ILE A 19 -10.58 1.55 -16.79
N ASP A 20 -10.43 0.89 -17.94
CA ASP A 20 -11.50 0.53 -18.88
C ASP A 20 -12.61 -0.33 -18.25
N ARG A 21 -12.28 -1.07 -17.19
CA ARG A 21 -13.19 -1.96 -16.44
C ARG A 21 -13.52 -1.42 -15.05
N ALA A 22 -12.98 -0.26 -14.68
CA ALA A 22 -13.23 0.34 -13.38
C ALA A 22 -14.65 0.90 -13.33
N LYS A 23 -15.37 0.62 -12.24
CA LYS A 23 -16.52 1.46 -11.87
C LYS A 23 -15.98 2.81 -11.38
N LEU A 24 -16.80 3.85 -11.41
CA LEU A 24 -16.46 5.14 -10.78
C LEU A 24 -16.00 4.87 -9.33
N PRO A 25 -14.72 5.12 -9.02
CA PRO A 25 -14.15 4.78 -7.73
C PRO A 25 -14.56 5.82 -6.69
N ALA A 26 -14.65 5.38 -5.43
CA ALA A 26 -14.60 6.30 -4.31
C ALA A 26 -13.13 6.58 -3.97
N SER A 27 -12.81 7.83 -3.60
CA SER A 27 -11.45 8.18 -3.17
C SER A 27 -11.21 7.62 -1.77
N LEU A 28 -10.18 6.78 -1.63
CA LEU A 28 -9.74 6.26 -0.33
C LEU A 28 -9.13 7.36 0.53
N VAL A 29 -8.57 8.39 -0.08
CA VAL A 29 -8.04 9.56 0.62
C VAL A 29 -9.16 10.34 1.28
N THR A 30 -10.32 10.45 0.62
CA THR A 30 -11.50 11.09 1.25
C THR A 30 -11.95 10.32 2.48
N GLU A 31 -11.91 8.98 2.45
CA GLU A 31 -12.21 8.13 3.61
C GLU A 31 -11.14 8.24 4.71
N LEU A 32 -9.85 8.30 4.33
CA LEU A 32 -8.74 8.45 5.26
C LEU A 32 -8.83 9.77 6.03
N LEU A 33 -9.15 10.86 5.32
CA LEU A 33 -9.17 12.22 5.83
C LEU A 33 -10.53 12.62 6.44
N ASP A 34 -11.51 11.71 6.50
CA ASP A 34 -12.74 11.90 7.28
C ASP A 34 -12.41 12.14 8.77
N GLN A 35 -11.28 11.61 9.23
CA GLN A 35 -10.69 11.92 10.53
C GLN A 35 -9.27 12.45 10.34
N PRO A 36 -8.82 13.42 11.16
CA PRO A 36 -7.46 13.92 11.06
C PRO A 36 -6.48 12.77 11.24
N VAL A 37 -5.50 12.68 10.35
CA VAL A 37 -4.39 11.74 10.49
C VAL A 37 -3.72 12.00 11.83
N VAL A 38 -3.52 10.94 12.61
CA VAL A 38 -2.91 11.06 13.94
C VAL A 38 -1.52 11.71 13.79
N PRO A 39 -1.14 12.69 14.64
CA PRO A 39 0.06 13.51 14.42
C PRO A 39 1.35 12.71 14.18
N ALA A 40 1.49 11.54 14.79
CA ALA A 40 2.64 10.66 14.60
C ALA A 40 2.79 10.13 13.15
N TYR A 41 1.70 10.09 12.38
CA TYR A 41 1.65 9.61 11.00
C TYR A 41 1.48 10.73 9.98
N GLN A 42 1.45 11.98 10.42
CA GLN A 42 1.27 13.12 9.54
C GLN A 42 2.59 13.43 8.83
N ILE A 43 2.55 13.35 7.49
CA ILE A 43 3.66 13.78 6.64
C ILE A 43 3.36 15.22 6.22
N GLU A 44 4.33 16.10 6.43
CA GLU A 44 4.17 17.52 6.17
C GLU A 44 3.98 17.79 4.68
N GLU A 45 2.89 18.49 4.35
CA GLU A 45 2.71 19.05 3.03
C GLU A 45 3.70 20.20 2.81
N GLY A 46 4.39 20.17 1.67
CA GLY A 46 5.40 21.17 1.36
C GLY A 46 6.01 20.98 -0.02
N ASP A 47 7.20 21.55 -0.19
CA ASP A 47 8.04 21.28 -1.33
C ASP A 47 8.56 19.84 -1.33
N PHE A 48 9.36 19.50 -2.35
CA PHE A 48 9.92 18.15 -2.50
C PHE A 48 10.71 17.69 -1.28
N GLU A 49 11.68 18.48 -0.87
CA GLU A 49 12.61 18.12 0.20
C GLU A 49 11.90 17.97 1.54
N LYS A 50 10.95 18.86 1.82
CA LYS A 50 10.19 18.84 3.07
C LYS A 50 9.30 17.60 3.18
N GLU A 51 8.62 17.25 2.10
CA GLU A 51 7.79 16.04 2.04
C GLU A 51 8.66 14.79 2.23
N VAL A 52 9.81 14.71 1.55
CA VAL A 52 10.77 13.59 1.65
C VAL A 52 11.29 13.45 3.07
N ALA A 53 11.80 14.51 3.69
CA ALA A 53 12.35 14.46 5.04
C ALA A 53 11.31 14.05 6.10
N SER A 54 10.09 14.59 5.99
CA SER A 54 8.98 14.24 6.87
C SER A 54 8.51 12.78 6.67
N ALA A 55 8.48 12.32 5.42
CA ALA A 55 8.17 10.93 5.09
C ALA A 55 9.23 9.98 5.63
N THR A 56 10.52 10.28 5.46
CA THR A 56 11.65 9.50 5.99
C THR A 56 11.49 9.30 7.51
N HIS A 57 11.25 10.38 8.25
CA HIS A 57 11.05 10.31 9.70
C HIS A 57 9.85 9.43 10.09
N THR A 58 8.70 9.67 9.45
CA THR A 58 7.46 8.94 9.73
C THR A 58 7.61 7.45 9.45
N ILE A 59 8.21 7.09 8.32
CA ILE A 59 8.35 5.69 7.89
C ILE A 59 9.35 4.94 8.74
N ALA A 60 10.46 5.57 9.15
CA ALA A 60 11.39 4.97 10.11
C ALA A 60 10.68 4.64 11.44
N MET A 61 9.82 5.54 11.92
CA MET A 61 9.00 5.29 13.11
C MET A 61 8.03 4.11 12.91
N VAL A 62 7.32 4.05 11.79
CA VAL A 62 6.41 2.92 11.49
C VAL A 62 7.17 1.60 11.39
N ALA A 63 8.32 1.61 10.73
CA ALA A 63 9.19 0.44 10.61
C ALA A 63 9.63 -0.08 11.99
N ASP A 64 10.01 0.81 12.91
CA ASP A 64 10.35 0.41 14.28
C ASP A 64 9.12 -0.14 15.05
N LYS A 65 7.93 0.47 14.89
CA LYS A 65 6.68 -0.06 15.45
C LYS A 65 6.39 -1.47 14.93
N LEU A 66 6.52 -1.72 13.62
CA LEU A 66 6.32 -3.05 13.02
C LEU A 66 7.35 -4.07 13.53
N ARG A 67 8.60 -3.67 13.71
CA ARG A 67 9.64 -4.55 14.27
C ARG A 67 9.31 -4.99 15.69
N ARG A 68 8.78 -4.08 16.52
CA ARG A 68 8.35 -4.37 17.90
C ARG A 68 7.07 -5.21 17.96
N LEU A 69 6.26 -5.19 16.90
CA LEU A 69 4.98 -5.90 16.84
C LEU A 69 5.13 -7.39 17.09
N ALA A 70 6.15 -8.05 16.55
CA ALA A 70 6.36 -9.49 16.74
C ALA A 70 6.43 -9.89 18.23
N THR A 71 7.08 -9.05 19.05
CA THR A 71 7.17 -9.24 20.50
C THR A 71 5.86 -8.91 21.20
N ALA A 72 5.21 -7.81 20.82
CA ALA A 72 3.98 -7.35 21.46
C ALA A 72 2.75 -8.21 21.13
N TYR A 73 2.65 -8.74 19.90
CA TYR A 73 1.48 -9.47 19.41
C TYR A 73 1.16 -10.70 20.26
N GLY A 74 2.20 -11.36 20.77
CA GLY A 74 2.08 -12.53 21.64
C GLY A 74 1.46 -12.27 23.01
N GLU A 75 1.53 -11.03 23.49
CA GLU A 75 1.04 -10.63 24.81
C GLU A 75 -0.48 -10.33 24.79
N TRP A 76 -1.06 -10.14 23.61
CA TRP A 76 -2.47 -9.77 23.48
C TRP A 76 -3.31 -11.03 23.36
N ARG A 77 -4.40 -11.14 24.12
CA ARG A 77 -5.39 -12.23 23.95
C ARG A 77 -6.16 -12.07 22.64
N HIS A 78 -6.57 -10.84 22.36
CA HIS A 78 -7.14 -10.39 21.09
C HIS A 78 -6.31 -9.18 20.67
N PHE A 79 -5.65 -9.25 19.52
CA PHE A 79 -4.84 -8.14 19.04
C PHE A 79 -5.77 -7.02 18.58
N ASP A 80 -5.54 -5.81 19.07
CA ASP A 80 -6.31 -4.61 18.71
C ASP A 80 -5.34 -3.61 18.06
N ALA A 81 -5.38 -3.61 16.73
CA ALA A 81 -4.51 -2.82 15.88
C ALA A 81 -4.69 -1.29 16.10
N PRO A 82 -5.93 -0.75 16.22
CA PRO A 82 -6.13 0.65 16.59
C PRO A 82 -5.30 1.08 17.80
N ALA A 83 -5.35 0.30 18.89
CA ALA A 83 -4.62 0.63 20.11
C ALA A 83 -3.10 0.46 19.97
N PHE A 84 -2.60 -0.54 19.23
CA PHE A 84 -1.16 -0.74 19.05
C PHE A 84 -0.51 0.35 18.16
N PHE A 85 -1.21 0.73 17.10
CA PHE A 85 -0.72 1.71 16.15
C PHE A 85 -1.10 3.14 16.53
N ASP A 86 -1.91 3.37 17.56
CA ASP A 86 -2.46 4.71 17.85
C ASP A 86 -3.21 5.28 16.62
N LEU A 87 -4.03 4.44 15.97
CA LEU A 87 -4.79 4.81 14.77
C LEU A 87 -6.28 4.67 15.04
N TYR A 88 -7.09 5.49 14.37
CA TYR A 88 -8.53 5.28 14.38
C TYR A 88 -8.94 4.02 13.62
N PRO A 89 -10.07 3.37 13.95
CA PRO A 89 -10.50 2.14 13.28
C PRO A 89 -10.60 2.25 11.75
N ALA A 90 -11.07 3.38 11.22
CA ALA A 90 -11.14 3.63 9.78
C ALA A 90 -9.74 3.70 9.16
N GLN A 91 -8.81 4.38 9.80
CA GLN A 91 -7.41 4.47 9.35
C GLN A 91 -6.72 3.11 9.38
N VAL A 92 -6.98 2.28 10.39
CA VAL A 92 -6.49 0.89 10.42
C VAL A 92 -7.01 0.09 9.23
N ALA A 93 -8.29 0.22 8.90
CA ALA A 93 -8.88 -0.51 7.79
C ALA A 93 -8.20 -0.16 6.44
N LEU A 94 -7.72 1.08 6.28
CA LEU A 94 -7.06 1.58 5.08
C LEU A 94 -5.54 1.33 5.07
N LEU A 95 -4.85 1.66 6.16
CA LEU A 95 -3.39 1.64 6.24
C LEU A 95 -2.82 0.27 6.59
N LEU A 96 -3.59 -0.63 7.19
CA LEU A 96 -3.11 -1.92 7.65
C LEU A 96 -3.79 -3.09 6.93
N SER A 97 -3.03 -4.17 6.78
CA SER A 97 -3.53 -5.48 6.43
C SER A 97 -2.94 -6.49 7.42
N VAL A 98 -3.79 -7.12 8.23
CA VAL A 98 -3.39 -8.16 9.19
C VAL A 98 -4.01 -9.47 8.75
N SER A 99 -3.18 -10.42 8.35
CA SER A 99 -3.58 -11.76 7.95
C SER A 99 -2.99 -12.79 8.91
N GLU A 100 -3.82 -13.38 9.76
CA GLU A 100 -3.46 -14.59 10.49
C GLU A 100 -3.62 -15.83 9.59
N ARG A 101 -2.51 -16.54 9.36
CA ARG A 101 -2.49 -17.87 8.74
C ARG A 101 -2.26 -18.93 9.81
N VAL A 102 -2.30 -20.20 9.38
CA VAL A 102 -2.23 -21.38 10.28
C VAL A 102 -1.10 -21.31 11.31
N SER A 103 0.07 -20.79 10.93
CA SER A 103 1.23 -20.70 11.82
C SER A 103 1.93 -19.34 11.86
N THR A 104 1.49 -18.38 11.05
CA THR A 104 2.17 -17.09 10.84
C THR A 104 1.14 -15.96 10.86
N VAL A 105 1.56 -14.82 11.36
CA VAL A 105 0.83 -13.56 11.22
C VAL A 105 1.62 -12.72 10.22
N HIS A 106 0.93 -12.22 9.22
CA HIS A 106 1.46 -11.27 8.26
C HIS A 106 0.81 -9.92 8.50
N VAL A 107 1.62 -8.89 8.64
CA VAL A 107 1.16 -7.52 8.83
C VAL A 107 1.79 -6.66 7.75
N GLY A 108 0.95 -6.02 6.94
CA GLY A 108 1.35 -5.01 5.96
C GLY A 108 0.89 -3.62 6.41
N PHE A 109 1.72 -2.61 6.20
CA PHE A 109 1.42 -1.20 6.41
C PHE A 109 1.66 -0.43 5.11
N TYR A 110 0.62 0.21 4.59
CA TYR A 110 0.64 0.91 3.31
C TYR A 110 1.01 2.38 3.49
N ALA A 111 2.31 2.66 3.67
CA ALA A 111 2.78 4.01 3.99
C ALA A 111 2.68 4.99 2.81
N ASP A 112 2.60 4.51 1.57
CA ASP A 112 2.37 5.35 0.38
C ASP A 112 1.12 6.23 0.56
N LEU A 113 0.05 5.71 1.17
CA LEU A 113 -1.20 6.41 1.41
C LEU A 113 -1.08 7.60 2.40
N LEU A 114 0.02 7.66 3.17
CA LEU A 114 0.30 8.80 4.05
C LEU A 114 0.95 9.98 3.30
N LEU A 115 1.51 9.76 2.11
CA LEU A 115 2.20 10.81 1.36
C LEU A 115 1.22 11.83 0.80
N PRO A 116 1.40 13.15 1.05
CA PRO A 116 0.59 14.19 0.44
C PRO A 116 0.56 14.10 -1.10
N SER A 117 1.69 13.81 -1.74
CA SER A 117 1.75 13.60 -3.20
C SER A 117 0.88 12.44 -3.68
N PHE A 118 0.94 11.28 -3.01
CA PHE A 118 0.10 10.13 -3.33
C PHE A 118 -1.38 10.44 -3.07
N GLN A 119 -1.69 11.11 -1.97
CA GLN A 119 -3.05 11.50 -1.61
C GLN A 119 -3.68 12.38 -2.68
N ARG A 120 -2.96 13.43 -3.14
CA ARG A 120 -3.42 14.29 -4.23
C ARG A 120 -3.60 13.51 -5.54
N MET A 121 -2.68 12.61 -5.86
CA MET A 121 -2.75 11.78 -7.07
C MET A 121 -3.97 10.84 -7.04
N GLU A 122 -4.21 10.13 -5.94
CA GLU A 122 -5.35 9.22 -5.78
C GLU A 122 -6.67 9.96 -5.83
N GLN A 123 -6.76 11.10 -5.14
CA GLN A 123 -7.95 11.92 -5.11
C GLN A 123 -8.29 12.44 -6.52
N TYR A 124 -7.30 13.02 -7.21
CA TYR A 124 -7.47 13.49 -8.58
C TYR A 124 -7.84 12.35 -9.54
N TRP A 125 -7.20 11.18 -9.38
CA TRP A 125 -7.52 10.00 -10.16
C TRP A 125 -9.00 9.61 -10.01
N ALA A 126 -9.48 9.53 -8.77
CA ALA A 126 -10.84 9.08 -8.49
C ALA A 126 -11.91 10.12 -8.88
N GLN A 127 -11.65 11.40 -8.63
CA GLN A 127 -12.65 12.48 -8.72
C GLN A 127 -12.70 13.14 -10.10
N GLU A 128 -11.59 13.21 -10.83
CA GLU A 128 -11.49 13.94 -12.10
C GLU A 128 -11.08 13.00 -13.25
N PHE A 129 -10.01 12.24 -13.09
CA PHE A 129 -9.42 11.45 -14.19
C PHE A 129 -10.31 10.30 -14.67
N VAL A 130 -10.80 9.43 -13.76
CA VAL A 130 -11.64 8.29 -14.16
C VAL A 130 -12.96 8.74 -14.79
N PRO A 131 -13.70 9.73 -14.25
CA PRO A 131 -14.87 10.28 -14.93
C PRO A 131 -14.56 10.80 -16.34
N ALA A 132 -13.46 11.54 -16.51
CA ALA A 132 -13.07 12.06 -17.82
C ALA A 132 -12.68 10.95 -18.80
N TYR A 133 -11.95 9.94 -18.33
CA TYR A 133 -11.62 8.74 -19.10
C TYR A 133 -12.89 8.08 -19.62
N GLN A 134 -13.86 7.84 -18.74
CA GLN A 134 -15.12 7.17 -19.10
C GLN A 134 -15.98 8.01 -20.05
N ALA A 135 -15.98 9.34 -19.91
CA ALA A 135 -16.68 10.24 -20.81
C ALA A 135 -16.06 10.28 -22.22
N GLY A 136 -14.73 10.14 -22.33
CA GLY A 136 -14.01 10.13 -23.59
C GLY A 136 -13.92 8.76 -24.28
N TYR A 137 -14.24 7.67 -23.57
CA TYR A 137 -14.13 6.28 -24.04
C TYR A 137 -15.39 5.82 -24.82
N PRO A 138 -15.26 5.00 -25.89
CA PRO A 138 -14.03 4.45 -26.46
C PRO A 138 -13.25 5.48 -27.29
N PHE A 139 -11.91 5.42 -27.20
CA PHE A 139 -11.04 6.30 -27.99
C PHE A 139 -11.01 5.86 -29.46
N THR A 140 -11.32 6.79 -30.35
CA THR A 140 -11.26 6.58 -31.81
C THR A 140 -9.94 7.13 -32.38
N GLU A 141 -9.25 6.34 -33.21
CA GLU A 141 -8.03 6.76 -33.92
C GLU A 141 -8.30 7.81 -35.02
N ARG A 142 -9.56 7.96 -35.43
CA ARG A 142 -10.01 8.93 -36.43
C ARG A 142 -10.15 10.33 -35.83
N THR A 143 -9.23 11.22 -36.19
CA THR A 143 -9.14 12.61 -35.71
C THR A 143 -10.38 13.45 -36.07
N ASP A 144 -11.06 13.12 -37.16
CA ASP A 144 -12.30 13.74 -37.62
C ASP A 144 -13.53 13.39 -36.77
N GLN A 145 -13.43 12.36 -35.92
CA GLN A 145 -14.52 11.87 -35.06
C GLN A 145 -14.21 11.99 -33.56
N GLN A 146 -13.09 12.61 -33.18
CA GLN A 146 -12.76 12.80 -31.77
C GLN A 146 -13.76 13.76 -31.11
N SER A 147 -14.45 13.25 -30.10
CA SER A 147 -15.33 14.07 -29.27
C SER A 147 -14.52 15.14 -28.51
N SER A 148 -15.19 16.23 -28.11
CA SER A 148 -14.59 17.24 -27.23
C SER A 148 -14.11 16.63 -25.90
N PHE A 149 -14.76 15.57 -25.41
CA PHE A 149 -14.36 14.84 -24.21
C PHE A 149 -13.07 14.06 -24.41
N THR A 150 -12.91 13.39 -25.56
CA THR A 150 -11.67 12.68 -25.92
C THR A 150 -10.50 13.65 -26.00
N ARG A 151 -10.70 14.81 -26.64
CA ARG A 151 -9.67 15.85 -26.72
C ARG A 151 -9.29 16.39 -25.35
N HIS A 152 -10.28 16.76 -24.55
CA HIS A 152 -10.09 17.23 -23.17
C HIS A 152 -9.29 16.23 -22.31
N PHE A 153 -9.62 14.94 -22.42
CA PHE A 153 -8.90 13.89 -21.70
C PHE A 153 -7.40 13.86 -22.05
N PHE A 154 -7.05 13.87 -23.34
CA PHE A 154 -5.65 13.80 -23.78
C PHE A 154 -4.88 15.12 -23.58
N GLU A 155 -5.54 16.27 -23.72
CA GLU A 155 -4.87 17.58 -23.62
C GLU A 155 -4.74 18.09 -22.18
N ILE A 156 -5.62 17.66 -21.27
CA ILE A 156 -5.71 18.21 -19.91
C ILE A 156 -5.55 17.12 -18.86
N GLU A 157 -6.40 16.10 -18.87
CA GLU A 157 -6.50 15.17 -17.74
C GLU A 157 -5.31 14.20 -17.68
N GLN A 158 -4.89 13.68 -18.83
CA GLN A 158 -3.74 12.77 -18.93
C GLN A 158 -2.42 13.45 -18.53
N PRO A 159 -2.04 14.63 -19.06
CA PRO A 159 -0.83 15.33 -18.63
C PRO A 159 -0.82 15.66 -17.14
N LYS A 160 -1.97 16.05 -16.58
CA LYS A 160 -2.09 16.36 -15.16
C LYS A 160 -1.87 15.12 -14.29
N LEU A 161 -2.41 13.96 -14.67
CA LEU A 161 -2.16 12.72 -13.93
C LEU A 161 -0.70 12.26 -14.03
N ILE A 162 -0.07 12.40 -15.21
CA ILE A 162 1.36 12.09 -15.41
C ILE A 162 2.20 12.91 -14.43
N ALA A 163 1.97 14.21 -14.32
CA ALA A 163 2.71 15.08 -13.41
C ALA A 163 2.57 14.65 -11.94
N TYR A 164 1.37 14.24 -11.51
CA TYR A 164 1.17 13.70 -10.16
C TYR A 164 1.87 12.36 -9.95
N TRP A 165 1.84 11.47 -10.95
CA TRP A 165 2.54 10.19 -10.93
C TRP A 165 4.05 10.35 -10.80
N GLU A 166 4.65 11.20 -11.64
CA GLU A 166 6.08 11.50 -11.63
C GLU A 166 6.50 12.09 -10.27
N ARG A 167 5.74 13.07 -9.77
CA ARG A 167 5.99 13.68 -8.46
C ARG A 167 5.95 12.65 -7.34
N THR A 168 4.91 11.83 -7.29
CA THR A 168 4.74 10.82 -6.24
C THR A 168 5.85 9.77 -6.31
N THR A 169 6.15 9.28 -7.51
CA THR A 169 7.23 8.32 -7.75
C THR A 169 8.57 8.88 -7.31
N ALA A 170 8.86 10.15 -7.60
CA ALA A 170 10.09 10.82 -7.18
C ALA A 170 10.20 10.94 -5.66
N VAL A 171 9.11 11.31 -4.96
CA VAL A 171 9.09 11.38 -3.49
C VAL A 171 9.37 10.00 -2.89
N VAL A 172 8.66 8.96 -3.35
CA VAL A 172 8.85 7.58 -2.89
C VAL A 172 10.29 7.12 -3.12
N GLN A 173 10.88 7.40 -4.28
CA GLN A 173 12.27 7.03 -4.58
C GLN A 173 13.27 7.77 -3.68
N ALA A 174 13.11 9.07 -3.49
CA ALA A 174 13.99 9.87 -2.64
C ALA A 174 13.90 9.44 -1.16
N THR A 175 12.70 9.25 -0.63
CA THR A 175 12.50 8.72 0.73
C THR A 175 13.13 7.34 0.91
N ARG A 176 13.02 6.45 -0.09
CA ARG A 176 13.70 5.15 -0.06
C ARG A 176 15.22 5.28 -0.09
N ALA A 177 15.76 6.26 -0.82
CA ALA A 177 17.19 6.51 -0.87
C ALA A 177 17.71 7.00 0.49
N GLU A 178 16.98 7.89 1.17
CA GLU A 178 17.33 8.35 2.53
C GLU A 178 17.24 7.22 3.57
N LEU A 179 16.30 6.30 3.42
CA LEU A 179 16.12 5.13 4.29
C LEU A 179 17.03 3.95 3.93
N SER A 180 17.95 4.10 2.97
CA SER A 180 18.76 2.97 2.45
C SER A 180 19.67 2.32 3.50
N ASP A 181 20.06 3.08 4.53
CA ASP A 181 20.86 2.59 5.67
C ASP A 181 20.03 2.34 6.94
N ASP A 182 18.71 2.58 6.92
CA ASP A 182 17.84 2.36 8.07
C ASP A 182 17.50 0.87 8.23
N ILE A 183 18.05 0.24 9.27
CA ILE A 183 17.88 -1.20 9.55
C ILE A 183 16.40 -1.55 9.76
N GLY A 184 15.61 -0.65 10.36
CA GLY A 184 14.19 -0.87 10.59
C GLY A 184 13.44 -0.98 9.27
N PHE A 185 13.65 -0.01 8.38
CA PHE A 185 13.10 0.02 7.04
C PHE A 185 13.54 -1.21 6.24
N LEU A 186 14.83 -1.52 6.18
CA LEU A 186 15.33 -2.69 5.45
C LEU A 186 14.74 -4.01 5.96
N ALA A 187 14.56 -4.15 7.28
CA ALA A 187 13.97 -5.35 7.89
C ALA A 187 12.45 -5.47 7.66
N THR A 188 11.79 -4.37 7.31
CA THR A 188 10.34 -4.32 7.13
C THR A 188 9.92 -3.91 5.72
N ALA A 189 10.84 -3.78 4.75
CA ALA A 189 10.50 -3.38 3.39
C ALA A 189 9.65 -4.47 2.72
N GLY A 190 8.35 -4.18 2.50
CA GLY A 190 7.37 -5.11 1.94
C GLY A 190 7.10 -4.92 0.45
N GLY A 191 7.96 -4.19 -0.26
CA GLY A 191 7.72 -3.81 -1.65
C GLY A 191 7.72 -5.00 -2.62
N SER A 192 8.46 -6.08 -2.31
CA SER A 192 8.47 -7.28 -3.14
C SER A 192 7.17 -8.06 -3.01
N GLU A 193 6.66 -8.22 -1.79
CA GLU A 193 5.38 -8.85 -1.48
C GLU A 193 4.22 -8.06 -2.10
N GLU A 194 4.25 -6.73 -1.96
CA GLU A 194 3.25 -5.85 -2.54
C GLU A 194 3.22 -5.98 -4.07
N ARG A 195 4.36 -5.95 -4.74
CA ARG A 195 4.42 -6.16 -6.19
C ARG A 195 3.98 -7.57 -6.60
N ALA A 196 4.36 -8.59 -5.86
CA ALA A 196 3.96 -9.97 -6.15
C ALA A 196 2.42 -10.14 -6.17
N GLN A 197 1.69 -9.38 -5.33
CA GLN A 197 0.23 -9.37 -5.34
C GLN A 197 -0.37 -8.91 -6.69
N TRP A 198 0.30 -7.99 -7.38
CA TRP A 198 -0.17 -7.38 -8.62
C TRP A 198 0.41 -8.01 -9.89
N GLN A 199 1.41 -8.89 -9.76
CA GLN A 199 2.05 -9.61 -10.87
C GLN A 199 1.05 -10.24 -11.87
N PRO A 200 -0.08 -10.87 -11.47
CA PRO A 200 -1.02 -11.48 -12.41
C PRO A 200 -1.68 -10.48 -13.38
N LEU A 201 -1.62 -9.18 -13.10
CA LEU A 201 -2.21 -8.12 -13.95
C LEU A 201 -1.21 -7.57 -14.97
N TRP A 202 0.09 -7.82 -14.81
CA TRP A 202 1.12 -7.25 -15.68
C TRP A 202 1.19 -7.85 -17.10
N PRO A 203 0.93 -9.16 -17.31
CA PRO A 203 0.87 -9.73 -18.65
C PRO A 203 -0.31 -9.22 -19.50
N GLN A 204 -1.30 -8.59 -18.89
CA GLN A 204 -2.50 -8.11 -19.57
C GLN A 204 -2.19 -6.80 -20.32
N ARG A 205 -2.79 -6.62 -21.50
CA ARG A 205 -2.69 -5.36 -22.24
C ARG A 205 -3.26 -4.22 -21.37
N PRO A 206 -2.53 -3.11 -21.17
CA PRO A 206 -3.05 -1.99 -20.42
C PRO A 206 -4.23 -1.34 -21.16
N ALA A 207 -5.08 -0.65 -20.40
CA ALA A 207 -6.14 0.16 -20.94
C ALA A 207 -5.59 1.20 -21.94
N LEU A 208 -6.39 1.51 -22.96
CA LEU A 208 -6.04 2.47 -24.00
C LEU A 208 -5.92 3.88 -23.42
N GLY A 209 -5.17 4.75 -24.09
CA GLY A 209 -5.03 6.15 -23.71
C GLY A 209 -4.26 6.38 -22.41
N LEU A 210 -3.46 5.39 -21.98
CA LEU A 210 -2.48 5.56 -20.90
C LEU A 210 -1.07 5.65 -21.50
N PRO A 211 -0.24 6.60 -21.05
CA PRO A 211 1.14 6.74 -21.51
C PRO A 211 2.00 5.58 -20.97
N GLU A 212 3.03 5.19 -21.71
CA GLU A 212 3.95 4.12 -21.31
C GLU A 212 4.72 4.45 -20.02
N ASP A 213 5.01 5.74 -19.80
CA ASP A 213 5.75 6.23 -18.61
C ASP A 213 5.02 5.99 -17.29
N MET A 214 3.69 5.88 -17.33
CA MET A 214 2.86 5.53 -16.17
C MET A 214 2.70 4.01 -15.98
N LEU A 215 3.25 3.22 -16.89
CA LEU A 215 3.12 1.77 -16.94
C LEU A 215 4.49 1.08 -16.99
N PRO A 216 5.46 1.45 -16.12
CA PRO A 216 6.77 0.81 -16.12
C PRO A 216 6.64 -0.68 -15.76
N PRO A 217 7.71 -1.48 -15.98
CA PRO A 217 7.78 -2.83 -15.42
C PRO A 217 7.48 -2.83 -13.92
N LEU A 218 6.74 -3.83 -13.43
CA LEU A 218 6.22 -3.85 -12.06
C LEU A 218 7.33 -3.76 -11.02
N GLU A 219 8.45 -4.44 -11.28
CA GLU A 219 9.67 -4.42 -10.49
C GLU A 219 10.26 -3.01 -10.28
N ASN A 220 10.00 -2.10 -11.21
CA ASN A 220 10.50 -0.72 -11.19
C ASN A 220 9.55 0.23 -10.47
N ILE A 221 8.33 -0.20 -10.14
CA ILE A 221 7.40 0.63 -9.38
C ILE A 221 7.89 0.67 -7.92
N PRO A 222 8.27 1.86 -7.41
CA PRO A 222 8.71 1.99 -6.04
C PRO A 222 7.49 2.00 -5.11
N THR A 223 7.71 1.66 -3.84
CA THR A 223 6.66 1.74 -2.81
C THR A 223 7.29 1.87 -1.44
N LEU A 224 6.57 2.46 -0.49
CA LEU A 224 6.94 2.54 0.93
C LEU A 224 6.14 1.52 1.76
N THR A 225 5.46 0.58 1.10
CA THR A 225 4.77 -0.53 1.78
C THR A 225 5.76 -1.28 2.67
N LEU A 226 5.42 -1.34 3.96
CA LEU A 226 6.16 -2.09 4.96
C LEU A 226 5.42 -3.38 5.27
N SER A 227 6.13 -4.44 5.60
CA SER A 227 5.54 -5.68 6.06
C SER A 227 6.43 -6.37 7.09
N THR A 228 5.81 -7.15 7.97
CA THR A 228 6.50 -8.06 8.85
C THR A 228 5.72 -9.37 8.96
N SER A 229 6.45 -10.46 9.15
CA SER A 229 5.89 -11.79 9.28
C SER A 229 6.51 -12.49 10.48
N PHE A 230 5.67 -13.00 11.38
CA PHE A 230 6.15 -13.67 12.58
C PHE A 230 5.27 -14.87 12.95
N PRO A 231 5.77 -15.85 13.73
CA PRO A 231 4.98 -17.00 14.12
C PRO A 231 3.76 -16.61 14.94
N LEU A 232 2.61 -17.20 14.64
CA LEU A 232 1.41 -17.01 15.45
C LEU A 232 1.66 -17.55 16.88
N PRO A 233 1.22 -16.85 17.94
CA PRO A 233 1.51 -17.25 19.32
C PRO A 233 1.03 -18.66 19.65
N ALA A 234 1.81 -19.41 20.43
CA ALA A 234 1.51 -20.82 20.73
C ALA A 234 0.13 -21.01 21.38
N HIS A 235 -0.32 -20.06 22.21
CA HIS A 235 -1.62 -20.11 22.85
C HIS A 235 -2.80 -20.03 21.86
N ARG A 236 -2.59 -19.44 20.67
CA ARG A 236 -3.56 -19.42 19.56
C ARG A 236 -3.41 -20.60 18.59
N GLN A 237 -2.47 -21.52 18.87
CA GLN A 237 -2.20 -22.71 18.06
C GLN A 237 -2.48 -24.01 18.86
N PRO A 238 -3.74 -24.42 19.03
CA PRO A 238 -4.08 -25.60 19.85
C PRO A 238 -3.41 -26.89 19.35
N GLY A 239 -3.19 -27.03 18.04
CA GLY A 239 -2.45 -28.15 17.45
C GLY A 239 -0.95 -28.18 17.80
N ARG A 240 -0.28 -27.02 17.84
CA ARG A 240 1.14 -26.91 18.22
C ARG A 240 1.32 -27.15 19.72
N LEU A 241 0.42 -26.62 20.56
CA LEU A 241 0.43 -26.89 22.00
C LEU A 241 0.35 -28.38 22.31
N ARG A 242 -0.53 -29.12 21.62
CA ARG A 242 -0.61 -30.59 21.76
C ARG A 242 0.70 -31.28 21.39
N ARG A 243 1.39 -30.84 20.33
CA ARG A 243 2.69 -31.40 19.92
C ARG A 243 3.80 -31.06 20.92
N LEU A 244 3.90 -29.80 21.36
CA LEU A 244 4.87 -29.35 22.37
C LEU A 244 4.68 -30.08 23.70
N ARG A 245 3.44 -30.22 24.19
CA ARG A 245 3.13 -30.98 25.40
C ARG A 245 3.56 -32.46 25.27
N ARG A 246 3.31 -33.09 24.12
CA ARG A 246 3.78 -34.47 23.86
C ARG A 246 5.31 -34.57 23.82
N GLN A 247 5.99 -33.58 23.25
CA GLN A 247 7.45 -33.55 23.17
C GLN A 247 8.08 -33.33 24.56
N TRP A 248 7.53 -32.42 25.38
CA TRP A 248 7.95 -32.21 26.77
C TRP A 248 7.70 -33.44 27.63
N ALA A 249 6.54 -34.09 27.49
CA ALA A 249 6.25 -35.34 28.20
C ALA A 249 7.28 -36.44 27.86
N ARG A 250 7.67 -36.58 26.59
CA ARG A 250 8.71 -37.54 26.16
C ARG A 250 10.11 -37.19 26.69
N LYS A 251 10.46 -35.91 26.75
CA LYS A 251 11.77 -35.44 27.24
C LYS A 251 11.91 -35.67 28.75
N ASN A 252 10.87 -35.35 29.51
CA ASN A 252 10.81 -35.59 30.96
C ASN A 252 10.84 -37.08 31.30
N TRP A 253 10.25 -37.94 30.45
CA TRP A 253 10.30 -39.39 30.65
C TRP A 253 11.71 -39.97 30.43
N ARG A 254 12.49 -39.39 29.51
CA ARG A 254 13.88 -39.80 29.26
C ARG A 254 14.89 -39.31 30.31
N GLN A 255 14.59 -38.22 31.01
CA GLN A 255 15.44 -37.72 32.11
C GLN A 255 15.19 -38.42 33.46
N ARG A 256 14.12 -39.22 33.56
CA ARG A 256 13.76 -40.01 34.76
C ARG A 256 14.20 -41.48 34.69
N ARG A 257 14.85 -41.87 33.59
CA ARG A 257 15.52 -43.17 33.42
C ARG A 257 17.02 -42.94 33.47
#